data_AF-A0A6I7PUT4-F1
#
_entry.id   AF-A0A6I7PUT4-F1
#
_cell.length_a   1.000
_cell.length_b   1.000
_cell.length_c   1.000
_cell.angle_alpha   90.00
_cell.angle_beta   90.00
_cell.angle_gamma   90.00
#
_symmetry.space_group_name_H-M   'P 1'
#
loop_
_entity.id
_entity.type
_entity.pdbx_description
1 polymer ?
#
loop_
_entity_poly.entity_id
_entity_poly.type
_entity_poly.pdbx_seq_one_letter_code
_entity_poly.pdbx_strand_id
1 'polypeptide(L)'
;MRINTNTLSINAQRNLGEVSRGFQRALERLSSGSRISRAGDDAAGLAISNGIESEVRGLRQATRNINDAFGFFTTSEGAIRTQTEIVQRMRELAVQASNGAIGSKERGLLNTELQELLSEFHRIASQTSFNGTKVLEEARNFQLQVGNRGTNQVEVGMKS
;
A
#
# COMPACT_ATOMS: atom_id res chain seq x y z
N MET A 1 -65.14 42.84 -4.97
CA MET A 1 -63.84 42.15 -4.83
C MET A 1 -64.11 40.67 -4.62
N ARG A 2 -63.45 39.80 -5.40
CA ARG A 2 -63.73 38.37 -5.50
C ARG A 2 -63.42 37.63 -4.18
N ILE A 3 -64.37 36.85 -3.70
CA ILE A 3 -64.32 36.02 -2.47
C ILE A 3 -63.63 34.64 -2.71
N ASN A 4 -63.03 34.41 -3.89
CA ASN A 4 -62.49 33.09 -4.26
C ASN A 4 -60.97 32.92 -4.09
N THR A 5 -60.23 33.93 -3.59
CA THR A 5 -58.78 33.81 -3.44
C THR A 5 -58.31 34.63 -2.24
N ASN A 6 -58.01 33.95 -1.13
CA ASN A 6 -57.47 34.59 0.07
C ASN A 6 -55.97 34.85 -0.12
N THR A 7 -55.62 36.04 -0.57
CA THR A 7 -54.24 36.46 -0.86
C THR A 7 -53.34 36.47 0.38
N LEU A 8 -53.89 36.77 1.57
CA LEU A 8 -53.15 36.69 2.84
C LEU A 8 -52.79 35.25 3.19
N SER A 9 -53.75 34.31 3.04
CA SER A 9 -53.52 32.88 3.26
C SER A 9 -52.51 32.30 2.25
N ILE A 10 -52.60 32.69 0.98
CA ILE A 10 -51.64 32.27 -0.06
C ILE A 10 -50.22 32.82 0.22
N ASN A 11 -50.12 34.04 0.75
CA ASN A 11 -48.84 34.63 1.14
C ASN A 11 -48.26 33.90 2.37
N ALA A 12 -49.07 33.64 3.40
CA ALA A 12 -48.69 32.85 4.56
C ALA A 12 -48.23 31.43 4.17
N GLN A 13 -48.95 30.76 3.26
CA GLN A 13 -48.59 29.43 2.77
C GLN A 13 -47.31 29.44 1.92
N ARG A 14 -47.06 30.50 1.13
CA ARG A 14 -45.78 30.70 0.42
C ARG A 14 -44.60 30.87 1.38
N ASN A 15 -44.74 31.74 2.38
CA ASN A 15 -43.69 31.92 3.40
C ASN A 15 -43.45 30.64 4.20
N LEU A 16 -44.51 29.92 4.58
CA LEU A 16 -44.39 28.63 5.25
C LEU A 16 -43.64 27.63 4.38
N GLY A 17 -43.96 27.55 3.08
CA GLY A 17 -43.22 26.71 2.12
C GLY A 17 -41.73 27.07 2.01
N GLU A 18 -41.38 28.36 2.07
CA GLU A 18 -39.98 28.80 2.11
C GLU A 18 -39.26 28.42 3.42
N VAL A 19 -39.91 28.63 4.57
CA VAL A 19 -39.38 28.26 5.88
C VAL A 19 -39.21 26.75 5.99
N SER A 20 -40.19 25.94 5.56
CA SER A 20 -40.07 24.48 5.55
C SER A 20 -38.93 23.99 4.67
N ARG A 21 -38.71 24.59 3.49
CA ARG A 21 -37.56 24.27 2.63
C ARG A 21 -36.23 24.66 3.27
N GLY A 22 -36.17 25.81 3.95
CA GLY A 22 -35.00 26.24 4.73
C GLY A 22 -34.66 25.26 5.86
N PHE A 23 -35.67 24.85 6.62
CA PHE A 23 -35.54 23.89 7.71
C PHE A 23 -35.07 22.50 7.22
N GLN A 24 -35.64 22.00 6.12
CA GLN A 24 -35.20 20.73 5.52
C GLN A 24 -33.72 20.77 5.09
N ARG A 25 -33.23 21.88 4.53
CA ARG A 25 -31.80 22.05 4.20
C ARG A 25 -30.91 22.08 5.45
N ALA A 26 -31.36 22.74 6.52
CA ALA A 26 -30.62 22.76 7.78
C ALA A 26 -30.51 21.37 8.40
N LEU A 27 -31.59 20.58 8.37
CA LEU A 27 -31.58 19.18 8.81
C LEU A 27 -30.65 18.31 7.97
N GLU A 28 -30.63 18.48 6.65
CA GLU A 28 -29.72 17.73 5.77
C GLU A 28 -28.25 18.05 6.04
N ARG A 29 -27.91 19.33 6.24
CA ARG A 29 -26.57 19.76 6.67
C ARG A 29 -26.20 19.23 8.05
N LEU A 30 -27.15 19.24 9.00
CA LEU A 30 -26.92 18.72 10.34
C LEU A 30 -26.70 17.20 10.33
N SER A 31 -27.51 16.46 9.56
CA SER A 31 -27.41 15.01 9.44
C SER A 31 -26.15 14.56 8.69
N SER A 32 -25.69 15.34 7.70
CA SER A 32 -24.47 15.03 6.96
C SER A 32 -23.20 15.57 7.62
N GLY A 33 -23.33 16.57 8.50
CA GLY A 33 -22.20 17.34 9.03
C GLY A 33 -21.48 18.18 7.98
N SER A 34 -21.93 18.19 6.72
CA SER A 34 -21.30 18.90 5.61
C SER A 34 -22.03 20.20 5.30
N ARG A 35 -21.27 21.28 5.15
CA ARG A 35 -21.80 22.58 4.72
C ARG A 35 -22.28 22.55 3.26
N ILE A 36 -21.70 21.69 2.42
CA ILE A 36 -22.02 21.56 0.99
C ILE A 36 -22.66 20.18 0.80
N SER A 37 -24.00 20.11 0.87
CA SER A 37 -24.73 18.85 0.73
C SER A 37 -25.39 18.69 -0.65
N ARG A 38 -25.57 19.78 -1.41
CA ARG A 38 -26.26 19.78 -2.71
C ARG A 38 -25.40 20.40 -3.81
N ALA A 39 -25.34 19.74 -4.97
CA ALA A 39 -24.69 20.25 -6.19
C ALA A 39 -25.30 21.55 -6.71
N GLY A 40 -26.56 21.85 -6.33
CA GLY A 40 -27.27 23.06 -6.76
C GLY A 40 -26.93 24.34 -5.98
N ASP A 41 -26.38 24.25 -4.76
CA ASP A 41 -26.03 25.43 -3.94
C ASP A 41 -24.60 25.93 -4.22
N ASP A 42 -23.67 25.04 -4.55
CA ASP A 42 -22.28 25.37 -4.93
C ASP A 42 -21.66 24.21 -5.73
N ALA A 43 -21.95 24.16 -7.03
CA ALA A 43 -21.46 23.12 -7.93
C ALA A 43 -19.93 23.07 -7.98
N ALA A 44 -19.27 24.23 -7.88
CA ALA A 44 -17.81 24.34 -7.88
C ALA A 44 -17.20 23.84 -6.55
N GLY A 45 -17.77 24.23 -5.42
CA GLY A 45 -17.33 23.77 -4.09
C GLY A 45 -17.55 22.28 -3.87
N LEU A 46 -18.65 21.71 -4.39
CA LEU A 46 -18.88 20.27 -4.38
C LEU A 46 -17.89 19.52 -5.29
N ALA A 47 -17.62 20.04 -6.50
CA ALA A 47 -16.66 19.42 -7.42
C ALA A 47 -15.23 19.40 -6.83
N ILE A 48 -14.79 20.50 -6.20
CA ILE A 48 -13.50 20.56 -5.50
C ILE A 48 -13.46 19.58 -4.33
N SER A 49 -14.54 19.54 -3.52
CA SER A 49 -14.63 18.65 -2.36
C SER A 49 -14.58 17.17 -2.76
N ASN A 50 -15.29 16.78 -3.81
CA ASN A 50 -15.24 15.43 -4.39
C ASN A 50 -13.86 15.11 -4.97
N GLY A 51 -13.20 16.10 -5.58
CA GLY A 51 -11.81 15.99 -6.04
C GLY A 51 -10.87 15.66 -4.90
N ILE A 52 -10.87 16.47 -3.83
CA ILE A 52 -10.05 16.26 -2.64
C ILE A 52 -10.37 14.91 -1.98
N GLU A 53 -11.64 14.53 -1.88
CA GLU A 53 -12.02 13.23 -1.32
C GLU A 53 -11.47 12.06 -2.16
N SER A 54 -11.50 12.18 -3.49
CA SER A 54 -10.88 11.21 -4.40
C SER A 54 -9.37 11.15 -4.21
N GLU A 55 -8.71 12.30 -4.05
CA GLU A 55 -7.27 12.36 -3.76
C GLU A 55 -6.93 11.69 -2.43
N VAL A 56 -7.70 11.94 -1.37
CA VAL A 56 -7.53 11.31 -0.06
C VAL A 56 -7.70 9.79 -0.14
N ARG A 57 -8.71 9.30 -0.88
CA ARG A 57 -8.88 7.85 -1.10
C ARG A 57 -7.70 7.25 -1.86
N GLY A 58 -7.20 7.94 -2.88
CA GLY A 58 -6.00 7.55 -3.63
C GLY A 58 -4.75 7.47 -2.73
N LEU A 59 -4.51 8.50 -1.92
CA LEU A 59 -3.39 8.53 -0.97
C LEU A 59 -3.50 7.42 0.08
N ARG A 60 -4.70 7.13 0.60
CA ARG A 60 -4.91 6.00 1.53
C ARG A 60 -4.53 4.65 0.92
N GLN A 61 -4.83 4.44 -0.37
CA GLN A 61 -4.38 3.24 -1.08
C GLN A 61 -2.87 3.25 -1.28
N ALA A 62 -2.29 4.39 -1.66
CA ALA A 62 -0.83 4.52 -1.78
C ALA A 62 -0.10 4.18 -0.47
N THR A 63 -0.61 4.63 0.68
CA THR A 63 -0.05 4.25 1.99
C THR A 63 -0.11 2.75 2.23
N ARG A 64 -1.21 2.07 1.85
CA ARG A 64 -1.29 0.60 1.93
C ARG A 64 -0.25 -0.07 1.04
N ASN A 65 -0.14 0.37 -0.21
CA ASN A 65 0.85 -0.15 -1.14
C ASN A 65 2.29 0.00 -0.59
N ILE A 66 2.60 1.16 0.00
CA ILE A 66 3.92 1.41 0.63
C ILE A 66 4.16 0.45 1.80
N ASN A 67 3.16 0.20 2.64
CA ASN A 67 3.29 -0.74 3.75
C ASN A 67 3.50 -2.18 3.26
N ASP A 68 2.83 -2.59 2.19
CA ASP A 68 3.03 -3.90 1.57
C ASP A 68 4.44 -4.02 0.98
N ALA A 69 4.92 -2.98 0.29
CA ALA A 69 6.28 -2.92 -0.21
C ALA A 69 7.32 -2.95 0.92
N PHE A 70 7.08 -2.24 2.02
CA PHE A 70 7.93 -2.31 3.20
C PHE A 70 8.02 -3.73 3.75
N GLY A 71 6.89 -4.43 3.91
CA GLY A 71 6.85 -5.83 4.35
C GLY A 71 7.61 -6.76 3.40
N PHE A 72 7.48 -6.54 2.09
CA PHE A 72 8.24 -7.26 1.07
C PHE A 72 9.76 -7.04 1.24
N PHE A 73 10.20 -5.78 1.37
CA PHE A 73 11.63 -5.46 1.52
C PHE A 73 12.21 -5.99 2.82
N THR A 74 11.52 -5.86 3.95
CA THR A 74 12.00 -6.40 5.23
C THR A 74 12.15 -7.92 5.18
N THR A 75 11.22 -8.62 4.54
CA THR A 75 11.30 -10.08 4.36
C THR A 75 12.49 -10.46 3.47
N SER A 76 12.68 -9.70 2.40
CA SER A 76 13.80 -9.88 1.47
C SER A 76 15.15 -9.64 2.14
N GLU A 77 15.28 -8.55 2.90
CA GLU A 77 16.49 -8.20 3.63
C GLU A 77 16.84 -9.25 4.68
N GLY A 78 15.85 -9.77 5.40
CA GLY A 78 16.04 -10.87 6.35
C GLY A 78 16.61 -12.13 5.69
N ALA A 79 16.08 -12.50 4.53
CA ALA A 79 16.55 -13.67 3.78
C ALA A 79 17.96 -13.47 3.20
N ILE A 80 18.27 -12.28 2.67
CA ILE A 80 19.61 -11.93 2.17
C ILE A 80 20.63 -11.96 3.32
N ARG A 81 20.26 -11.50 4.52
CA ARG A 81 21.12 -11.55 5.69
C ARG A 81 21.51 -12.99 6.03
N THR A 82 20.53 -13.90 6.09
CA THR A 82 20.81 -15.33 6.36
C THR A 82 21.64 -15.96 5.24
N GLN A 83 21.38 -15.64 3.97
CA GLN A 83 22.25 -16.08 2.87
C GLN A 83 23.69 -15.57 2.99
N THR A 84 23.86 -14.34 3.44
CA THR A 84 25.20 -13.76 3.67
C THR A 84 25.95 -14.50 4.77
N GLU A 85 25.28 -14.86 5.87
CA GLU A 85 25.84 -15.67 6.95
C GLU A 85 26.27 -17.07 6.46
N ILE A 86 25.44 -17.71 5.63
CA ILE A 86 25.78 -19.00 5.00
C ILE A 86 27.02 -18.87 4.12
N VAL A 87 27.10 -17.85 3.26
CA VAL A 87 28.25 -17.63 2.37
C VAL A 87 29.53 -17.36 3.18
N GLN A 88 29.43 -16.62 4.28
CA GLN A 88 30.56 -16.41 5.19
C GLN A 88 31.04 -17.74 5.79
N ARG A 89 30.11 -18.60 6.25
CA ARG A 89 30.44 -19.93 6.76
C ARG A 89 31.07 -20.83 5.69
N MET A 90 30.55 -20.83 4.47
CA MET A 90 31.15 -21.56 3.34
C MET A 90 32.58 -21.10 3.07
N ARG A 91 32.85 -19.79 3.18
CA ARG A 91 34.19 -19.22 3.04
C ARG A 91 35.13 -19.70 4.15
N GLU A 92 34.67 -19.76 5.40
CA GLU A 92 35.44 -20.32 6.51
C GLU A 92 35.83 -21.78 6.23
N LEU A 93 34.88 -22.61 5.80
CA LEU A 93 35.12 -24.01 5.46
C LEU A 93 36.12 -24.15 4.31
N ALA A 94 36.04 -23.29 3.29
CA ALA A 94 36.99 -23.29 2.17
C ALA A 94 38.42 -22.93 2.61
N VAL A 95 38.57 -21.95 3.50
CA VAL A 95 39.87 -21.59 4.09
C VAL A 95 40.40 -22.72 4.97
N GLN A 96 39.54 -23.36 5.77
CA GLN A 96 39.91 -24.52 6.58
C GLN A 96 40.39 -25.67 5.70
N ALA A 97 39.65 -26.04 4.66
CA ALA A 97 40.00 -27.12 3.74
C ALA A 97 41.32 -26.88 2.98
N SER A 98 41.69 -25.61 2.78
CA SER A 98 42.93 -25.18 2.13
C SER A 98 44.17 -25.36 3.02
N ASN A 99 44.01 -25.64 4.31
CA ASN A 99 45.14 -25.93 5.19
C ASN A 99 45.79 -27.27 4.82
N GLY A 100 47.11 -27.24 4.60
CA GLY A 100 47.90 -28.38 4.12
C GLY A 100 48.01 -29.54 5.11
N ALA A 101 47.73 -29.30 6.39
CA ALA A 101 47.77 -30.33 7.44
C ALA A 101 46.51 -31.21 7.53
N ILE A 102 45.45 -30.90 6.76
CA ILE A 102 44.17 -31.62 6.81
C ILE A 102 44.21 -32.83 5.88
N GLY A 103 43.85 -34.01 6.40
CA GLY A 103 43.75 -35.26 5.65
C GLY A 103 42.60 -35.28 4.64
N SER A 104 42.62 -36.27 3.74
CA SER A 104 41.59 -36.43 2.70
C SER A 104 40.19 -36.73 3.28
N LYS A 105 40.13 -37.44 4.40
CA LYS A 105 38.88 -37.79 5.08
C LYS A 105 38.21 -36.57 5.69
N GLU A 106 38.99 -35.72 6.37
CA GLU A 106 38.51 -34.47 6.98
C GLU A 106 38.08 -33.46 5.91
N ARG A 107 38.83 -33.36 4.79
CA ARG A 107 38.37 -32.56 3.62
C ARG A 107 37.04 -33.07 3.06
N GLY A 108 36.81 -34.38 3.06
CA GLY A 108 35.54 -34.98 2.68
C GLY A 108 34.38 -34.51 3.57
N LEU A 109 34.57 -34.47 4.89
CA LEU A 109 33.56 -34.00 5.84
C LEU A 109 33.26 -32.50 5.67
N LEU A 110 34.29 -31.66 5.50
CA LEU A 110 34.12 -30.23 5.23
C LEU A 110 33.36 -29.99 3.92
N ASN A 111 33.60 -30.80 2.90
CA ASN A 111 32.85 -30.72 1.64
C ASN A 111 31.38 -31.10 1.81
N THR A 112 31.07 -32.11 2.65
CA THR A 112 29.67 -32.45 2.97
C THR A 112 28.96 -31.27 3.65
N GLU A 113 29.60 -30.64 4.66
CA GLU A 113 29.03 -29.46 5.34
C GLU A 113 28.82 -28.30 4.33
N LEU A 114 29.77 -28.09 3.42
CA LEU A 114 29.64 -27.08 2.37
C LEU A 114 28.47 -27.37 1.41
N GLN A 115 28.24 -28.63 1.05
CA GLN A 115 27.11 -29.03 0.20
C GLN A 115 25.76 -28.85 0.90
N GLU A 116 25.68 -29.13 2.20
CA GLU A 116 24.48 -28.88 3.00
C GLU A 116 24.17 -27.37 3.06
N LEU A 117 25.19 -26.54 3.29
CA LEU A 117 25.06 -25.08 3.28
C LEU A 117 24.64 -24.54 1.90
N LEU A 118 25.18 -25.10 0.81
CA LEU A 118 24.77 -24.74 -0.55
C LEU A 118 23.30 -25.11 -0.80
N SER A 119 22.87 -26.28 -0.36
CA SER A 119 21.46 -26.69 -0.44
C SER A 119 20.56 -25.74 0.34
N GLU A 120 20.97 -25.34 1.54
CA GLU A 120 20.23 -24.40 2.37
C GLU A 120 20.16 -23.00 1.76
N PHE A 121 21.25 -22.52 1.15
CA PHE A 121 21.29 -21.25 0.41
C PHE A 121 20.23 -21.23 -0.71
N HIS A 122 20.17 -22.29 -1.51
CA HIS A 122 19.17 -22.44 -2.58
C HIS A 122 17.75 -22.62 -2.03
N ARG A 123 17.59 -23.30 -0.89
CA ARG A 123 16.29 -23.42 -0.21
C ARG A 123 15.77 -22.07 0.22
N ILE A 124 16.61 -21.21 0.81
CA ILE A 124 16.20 -19.86 1.23
C ILE A 124 15.82 -19.00 0.01
N ALA A 125 16.57 -19.11 -1.09
CA ALA A 125 16.26 -18.40 -2.34
C ALA A 125 14.88 -18.80 -2.90
N SER A 126 14.63 -20.11 -2.97
CA SER A 126 13.43 -20.68 -3.59
C SER A 126 12.22 -20.75 -2.68
N GLN A 127 12.37 -20.74 -1.35
CA GLN A 127 11.25 -20.87 -0.41
C GLN A 127 10.79 -19.54 0.18
N THR A 128 11.65 -18.52 0.25
CA THR A 128 11.25 -17.20 0.80
C THR A 128 10.22 -16.54 -0.10
N SER A 129 9.02 -16.31 0.43
CA SER A 129 7.93 -15.65 -0.27
C SER A 129 7.21 -14.65 0.61
N PHE A 130 6.78 -13.54 0.01
CA PHE A 130 5.89 -12.56 0.62
C PHE A 130 4.60 -12.50 -0.19
N ASN A 131 3.45 -12.71 0.46
CA ASN A 131 2.13 -12.70 -0.17
C ASN A 131 2.05 -13.56 -1.46
N GLY A 132 2.63 -14.76 -1.42
CA GLY A 132 2.67 -15.70 -2.55
C GLY A 132 3.71 -15.40 -3.64
N THR A 133 4.44 -14.29 -3.54
CA THR A 133 5.49 -13.90 -4.50
C THR A 133 6.87 -14.25 -3.96
N LYS A 134 7.70 -14.92 -4.76
CA LYS A 134 9.10 -15.20 -4.42
C LYS A 134 9.91 -13.92 -4.44
N VAL A 135 10.69 -13.68 -3.38
CA VAL A 135 11.35 -12.38 -3.19
C VAL A 135 12.80 -12.34 -3.69
N LEU A 136 13.43 -13.51 -3.89
CA LEU A 136 14.86 -13.62 -4.25
C LEU A 136 15.14 -14.29 -5.61
N GLU A 137 14.16 -14.98 -6.21
CA GLU A 137 14.40 -15.81 -7.40
C GLU A 137 14.45 -15.04 -8.72
N GLU A 138 13.77 -13.89 -8.82
CA GLU A 138 13.70 -13.12 -10.05
C GLU A 138 13.99 -11.65 -9.79
N ALA A 139 14.95 -11.10 -10.54
CA ALA A 139 15.14 -9.65 -10.65
C ALA A 139 13.89 -9.04 -11.30
N ARG A 140 12.96 -8.59 -10.47
CA ARG A 140 11.75 -7.90 -10.91
C ARG A 140 11.86 -6.42 -10.60
N ASN A 141 11.52 -5.60 -11.59
CA ASN A 141 11.24 -4.20 -11.37
C ASN A 141 9.82 -4.12 -10.80
N PHE A 142 9.71 -3.80 -9.51
CA PHE A 142 8.42 -3.52 -8.91
C PHE A 142 8.07 -2.05 -9.13
N GLN A 143 6.97 -1.80 -9.83
CA GLN A 143 6.38 -0.46 -9.92
C GLN A 143 5.48 -0.25 -8.71
N LEU A 144 5.94 0.57 -7.77
CA LEU A 144 5.16 0.93 -6.59
C LEU A 144 4.39 2.22 -6.84
N GLN A 145 3.06 2.13 -6.92
CA GLN A 145 2.19 3.29 -7.00
C GLN A 145 2.10 3.98 -5.62
N VAL A 146 2.81 5.10 -5.45
CA VAL A 146 2.93 5.86 -4.19
C VAL A 146 2.12 7.16 -4.16
N GLY A 147 1.43 7.51 -5.26
CA GLY A 147 0.59 8.70 -5.32
C GLY A 147 -0.85 8.45 -5.80
N ASN A 148 -1.64 9.51 -5.80
CA ASN A 148 -3.04 9.51 -6.23
C ASN A 148 -3.24 9.65 -7.75
N ARG A 149 -2.14 9.85 -8.51
CA ARG A 149 -2.12 9.99 -9.98
C ARG A 149 -1.28 8.87 -10.59
N GLY A 150 -1.73 8.31 -11.72
CA GLY A 150 -1.11 7.14 -12.35
C GLY A 150 0.37 7.28 -12.73
N THR A 151 0.93 8.48 -12.71
CA THR A 151 2.35 8.77 -12.99
C THR A 151 3.24 8.81 -11.75
N ASN A 152 2.66 8.82 -10.53
CA ASN A 152 3.44 8.89 -9.28
C ASN A 152 3.83 7.48 -8.83
N GLN A 153 4.73 6.88 -9.61
CA GLN A 153 5.28 5.55 -9.36
C GLN A 153 6.75 5.65 -8.96
N VAL A 154 7.14 4.83 -8.00
CA VAL A 154 8.54 4.57 -7.67
C VAL A 154 8.88 3.21 -8.24
N GLU A 155 9.83 3.16 -9.16
CA GLU A 155 10.39 1.90 -9.64
C GLU A 155 11.47 1.44 -8.65
N VAL A 156 11.27 0.27 -8.06
CA VAL A 156 12.29 -0.36 -7.22
C VAL A 156 12.82 -1.59 -7.94
N GLY A 157 14.08 -1.49 -8.36
CA GLY A 157 14.83 -2.62 -8.90
C GLY A 157 15.63 -3.29 -7.80
N MET A 158 15.39 -4.59 -7.58
CA MET A 158 16.34 -5.42 -6.84
C MET A 158 17.42 -5.85 -7.82
N LYS A 159 18.60 -5.21 -7.74
CA LYS A 159 19.77 -5.71 -8.48
C LYS A 159 20.22 -7.01 -7.82
N SER A 160 20.22 -8.08 -8.62
CA SER A 160 20.95 -9.31 -8.33
C SER A 160 22.43 -9.04 -8.15
#